data_AF-A0A965UN35-F1
#
_entry.id   AF-A0A965UN35-F1
#
_cell.length_a   1.000
_cell.length_b   1.000
_cell.length_c   1.000
_cell.angle_alpha   90.00
_cell.angle_beta   90.00
_cell.angle_gamma   90.00
#
_symmetry.space_group_name_H-M   'P 1'
#
loop_
_entity.id
_entity.type
_entity.pdbx_description
1 polymer ?
#
loop_
_entity_poly.entity_id
_entity_poly.type
_entity_poly.pdbx_seq_one_letter_code
_entity_poly.pdbx_strand_id
1 'polypeptide(L)'
;MSKPLIKSKVLHLQLTDVSGGDYTLLTNLVDGSIKHILYDGHSSYGTKFSLAKLGLPNGMYLPVEPTYEDETIEEFRNRIIQMIEEESQMIIVRVVQTEVKFHNYE
;
A
#
# COMPACT_ATOMS: atom_id res chain seq x y z
N MET A 1 20.73 7.50 21.71
CA MET A 1 20.88 6.84 20.39
C MET A 1 19.55 6.23 20.02
N SER A 2 18.88 6.74 18.98
CA SER A 2 17.64 6.16 18.47
C SER A 2 17.96 4.85 17.75
N LYS A 3 17.27 3.76 18.09
CA LYS A 3 17.37 2.52 17.31
C LYS A 3 16.95 2.81 15.86
N PRO A 4 17.62 2.22 14.85
CA PRO A 4 17.18 2.35 13.47
C PRO A 4 15.75 1.80 13.33
N LEU A 5 14.87 2.59 12.75
CA LEU A 5 13.49 2.19 12.46
C LEU A 5 13.53 1.00 11.50
N ILE A 6 12.96 -0.14 11.91
CA ILE A 6 12.79 -1.27 11.00
C ILE A 6 11.59 -0.93 10.14
N LYS A 7 11.85 -0.56 8.88
CA LYS A 7 10.83 -0.26 7.89
C LYS A 7 10.88 -1.30 6.77
N SER A 8 9.84 -2.11 6.67
CA SER A 8 9.67 -3.10 5.62
C SER A 8 8.47 -2.74 4.76
N LYS A 9 8.66 -2.70 3.43
CA LYS A 9 7.57 -2.49 2.48
C LYS A 9 6.73 -3.77 2.40
N VAL A 10 5.44 -3.66 2.67
CA VAL A 10 4.47 -4.77 2.65
C VAL A 10 3.75 -4.80 1.31
N LEU A 11 3.25 -3.64 0.87
CA LEU A 11 2.48 -3.52 -0.37
C LEU A 11 2.79 -2.19 -1.07
N HIS A 12 2.79 -2.22 -2.39
CA HIS A 12 2.95 -1.05 -3.24
C HIS A 12 2.02 -1.19 -4.44
N LEU A 13 0.95 -0.38 -4.45
CA LEU A 13 -0.02 -0.33 -5.54
C LEU A 13 0.12 0.98 -6.30
N GLN A 14 0.14 0.88 -7.63
CA GLN A 14 -0.14 2.01 -8.52
C GLN A 14 -1.62 1.96 -8.87
N LEU A 15 -2.31 3.07 -8.64
CA LEU A 15 -3.74 3.23 -8.75
C LEU A 15 -4.07 4.35 -9.73
N THR A 16 -5.25 4.30 -10.33
CA THR A 16 -5.80 5.39 -11.13
C THR A 16 -7.27 5.60 -10.75
N ASP A 17 -7.70 6.86 -10.61
CA ASP A 17 -9.11 7.20 -10.40
C ASP A 17 -9.86 7.30 -11.75
N VAL A 18 -11.19 7.29 -11.70
CA VAL A 18 -12.04 7.38 -12.91
C VAL A 18 -11.86 8.68 -13.71
N SER A 19 -11.20 9.69 -13.14
CA SER A 19 -10.88 10.96 -13.81
C SER A 19 -9.48 10.97 -14.43
N GLY A 20 -8.74 9.85 -14.38
CA GLY A 20 -7.39 9.73 -14.90
C GLY A 20 -6.30 10.23 -13.94
N GLY A 21 -6.64 10.47 -12.67
CA GLY A 21 -5.67 10.82 -11.64
C GLY A 21 -4.88 9.60 -11.18
N ASP A 22 -3.56 9.67 -11.25
CA ASP A 22 -2.67 8.61 -10.81
C ASP A 22 -2.29 8.75 -9.33
N TYR A 23 -2.23 7.63 -8.62
CA TYR A 23 -1.84 7.56 -7.21
C TYR A 23 -0.99 6.34 -6.90
N THR A 24 -0.29 6.40 -5.77
CA THR A 24 0.51 5.29 -5.25
C THR A 24 0.14 5.02 -3.80
N LEU A 25 -0.42 3.84 -3.52
CA LEU A 25 -0.67 3.36 -2.16
C LEU A 25 0.50 2.50 -1.68
N LEU A 26 1.14 2.95 -0.61
CA LEU A 26 2.23 2.25 0.05
C LEU A 26 1.82 1.80 1.44
N THR A 27 1.92 0.50 1.68
CA THR A 27 1.77 -0.12 3.00
C THR A 27 3.13 -0.56 3.50
N ASN A 28 3.50 -0.10 4.70
CA ASN A 28 4.77 -0.45 5.33
C ASN A 28 4.54 -0.95 6.76
N LEU A 29 5.35 -1.91 7.18
CA LEU A 29 5.53 -2.23 8.59
C LEU A 29 6.65 -1.33 9.14
N VAL A 30 6.32 -0.50 10.13
CA VAL A 30 7.25 0.43 10.79
C VAL A 30 7.15 0.20 12.29
N ASP A 31 8.23 -0.31 12.88
CA ASP A 31 8.33 -0.63 14.31
C ASP A 31 7.16 -1.48 14.85
N GLY A 32 6.75 -2.50 14.08
CA GLY A 32 5.64 -3.37 14.45
C GLY A 32 4.24 -2.78 14.19
N SER A 33 4.14 -1.55 13.67
CA SER A 33 2.87 -0.93 13.28
C SER A 33 2.72 -0.85 11.76
N ILE A 34 1.53 -1.16 11.25
CA ILE A 34 1.23 -1.04 9.82
C ILE A 34 0.84 0.41 9.50
N LYS A 35 1.45 0.97 8.45
CA LYS A 35 1.21 2.34 8.00
C LYS A 35 0.92 2.38 6.50
N HIS A 36 -0.22 2.98 6.16
CA HIS A 36 -0.59 3.29 4.77
C HIS A 36 -0.29 4.74 4.45
N ILE A 37 0.23 4.98 3.25
CA ILE A 37 0.45 6.33 2.73
C ILE A 37 0.01 6.33 1.26
N LEU A 38 -0.80 7.32 0.89
CA LEU A 38 -1.18 7.58 -0.48
C LEU A 38 -0.38 8.77 -1.02
N TYR A 39 0.26 8.59 -2.16
CA TYR A 39 0.99 9.64 -2.89
C TYR A 39 0.29 9.97 -4.20
N ASP A 40 0.50 11.19 -4.71
CA ASP A 40 0.20 11.51 -6.10
C ASP A 40 1.15 10.82 -7.09
N GLY A 41 0.61 10.51 -8.26
CA GLY A 41 1.31 9.84 -9.35
C GLY A 41 1.65 8.38 -9.05
N HIS A 42 2.26 7.73 -10.03
CA HIS A 42 2.78 6.36 -9.94
C HIS A 42 4.18 6.28 -9.31
N SER A 43 4.57 7.31 -8.55
CA SER A 43 5.85 7.37 -7.86
C SER A 43 5.67 7.12 -6.36
N SER A 44 6.74 6.64 -5.71
CA SER A 44 6.78 6.49 -4.25
C SER A 44 7.26 7.76 -3.52
N TYR A 45 7.34 8.89 -4.25
CA TYR A 45 7.86 10.17 -3.79
C TYR A 45 7.01 11.30 -4.39
N GLY A 46 6.05 11.80 -3.61
CA GLY A 46 5.11 12.80 -4.10
C GLY A 46 4.39 13.54 -2.98
N THR A 47 3.39 14.31 -3.35
CA THR A 47 2.47 14.94 -2.39
C THR A 47 1.66 13.85 -1.70
N LYS A 48 1.61 13.88 -0.37
CA LYS A 48 0.78 12.95 0.40
C LYS A 48 -0.69 13.36 0.30
N PHE A 49 -1.54 12.40 -0.02
CA PHE A 49 -2.98 12.55 -0.02
C PHE A 49 -3.62 11.83 1.17
N SER A 50 -4.80 12.30 1.56
CA SER A 50 -5.65 11.58 2.52
C SER A 50 -6.05 10.22 1.95
N LEU A 51 -6.06 9.19 2.79
CA LEU A 51 -6.58 7.86 2.42
C LEU A 51 -8.08 7.91 2.05
N ALA A 52 -8.81 8.94 2.50
CA ALA A 52 -10.20 9.17 2.08
C ALA A 52 -10.33 9.32 0.55
N LYS A 53 -9.25 9.71 -0.14
CA LYS A 53 -9.22 9.78 -1.61
C LYS A 53 -9.44 8.43 -2.29
N LEU A 54 -9.18 7.31 -1.60
CA LEU A 54 -9.47 5.96 -2.11
C LEU A 54 -10.98 5.73 -2.34
N GLY A 55 -11.84 6.52 -1.69
CA GLY A 55 -13.29 6.43 -1.88
C GLY A 55 -13.93 5.17 -1.29
N LEU A 56 -13.33 4.61 -0.23
CA LEU A 56 -13.93 3.49 0.52
C LEU A 56 -15.28 3.89 1.16
N PRO A 57 -16.23 2.95 1.33
CA PRO A 57 -17.50 3.21 1.98
C PRO A 57 -17.33 3.74 3.41
N ASN A 58 -18.33 4.50 3.88
CA ASN A 58 -18.32 5.03 5.24
C ASN A 58 -18.20 3.90 6.28
N GLY A 59 -17.27 4.06 7.22
CA GLY A 59 -16.99 3.07 8.25
C GLY A 59 -16.02 1.95 7.83
N MET A 60 -15.59 1.94 6.58
CA MET A 60 -14.56 1.01 6.09
C MET A 60 -13.18 1.69 6.09
N TYR A 61 -12.19 0.99 6.64
CA TYR A 61 -10.83 1.48 6.77
C TYR A 61 -9.84 0.43 6.30
N LEU A 62 -8.72 0.88 5.72
CA LEU A 62 -7.60 -0.01 5.43
C LEU A 62 -7.13 -0.69 6.72
N PRO A 63 -6.84 -1.99 6.67
CA PRO A 63 -6.47 -2.73 7.87
C PRO A 63 -5.10 -2.30 8.39
N VAL A 64 -5.00 -2.04 9.69
CA VAL A 64 -3.77 -1.60 10.35
C VAL A 64 -3.16 -2.65 11.28
N GLU A 65 -3.80 -3.81 11.37
CA GLU A 65 -3.39 -4.93 12.22
C GLU A 65 -3.82 -6.27 11.58
N PRO A 66 -3.17 -7.38 12.00
CA PRO A 66 -3.58 -8.71 11.60
C PRO A 66 -5.01 -9.04 12.01
N THR A 67 -5.73 -9.82 11.20
CA THR A 67 -7.10 -10.29 11.55
C THR A 67 -7.06 -11.40 12.61
N TYR A 68 -6.01 -12.21 12.60
CA TYR A 68 -5.76 -13.33 13.50
C TYR A 68 -4.25 -13.48 13.75
N GLU A 69 -3.88 -14.22 14.80
CA GLU A 69 -2.52 -14.29 15.33
C GLU A 69 -1.47 -14.76 14.30
N ASP A 70 -1.87 -15.70 13.43
CA ASP A 70 -1.00 -16.32 12.42
C ASP A 70 -1.23 -15.79 10.99
N GLU A 71 -1.87 -14.61 10.80
CA GLU A 71 -2.07 -14.03 9.46
C GLU A 71 -0.71 -13.75 8.81
N THR A 72 -0.49 -14.35 7.64
CA THR A 72 0.74 -14.16 6.89
C THR A 72 0.77 -12.80 6.21
N ILE A 73 1.98 -12.33 5.87
CA ILE A 73 2.14 -11.08 5.10
C ILE A 73 1.41 -11.16 3.76
N GLU A 74 1.36 -12.34 3.12
CA GLU A 74 0.67 -12.53 1.83
C GLU A 74 -0.85 -12.42 1.97
N GLU A 75 -1.42 -13.06 2.98
CA GLU A 75 -2.86 -12.94 3.28
C GLU A 75 -3.24 -11.49 3.58
N PHE A 76 -2.45 -10.81 4.43
CA PHE A 76 -2.66 -9.40 4.75
C PHE A 76 -2.60 -8.51 3.50
N ARG A 77 -1.65 -8.78 2.59
CA ARG A 77 -1.54 -8.06 1.31
C ARG A 77 -2.75 -8.30 0.43
N ASN A 78 -3.20 -9.54 0.30
CA ASN A 78 -4.35 -9.91 -0.52
C ASN A 78 -5.62 -9.26 0.00
N ARG A 79 -5.79 -9.16 1.32
CA ARG A 79 -6.92 -8.46 1.94
C ARG A 79 -6.97 -6.97 1.58
N ILE A 80 -5.83 -6.30 1.55
CA ILE A 80 -5.77 -4.90 1.10
C ILE A 80 -6.09 -4.80 -0.39
N ILE A 81 -5.51 -5.66 -1.22
CA ILE A 81 -5.76 -5.66 -2.68
C ILE A 81 -7.25 -5.86 -2.94
N GLN A 82 -7.86 -6.88 -2.34
CA GLN A 82 -9.28 -7.16 -2.48
C GLN A 82 -10.15 -5.99 -2.02
N MET A 83 -9.84 -5.37 -0.89
CA MET A 83 -10.57 -4.18 -0.43
C MET A 83 -10.47 -3.01 -1.41
N ILE A 84 -9.32 -2.80 -2.05
CA ILE A 84 -9.18 -1.78 -3.08
C ILE A 84 -9.96 -2.15 -4.34
N GLU A 85 -9.90 -3.40 -4.79
CA GLU A 85 -10.57 -3.87 -6.01
C GLU A 85 -12.10 -3.89 -5.90
N GLU A 86 -12.63 -4.31 -4.75
CA GLU A 86 -14.06 -4.55 -4.57
C GLU A 86 -14.80 -3.32 -4.03
N GLU A 87 -14.16 -2.54 -3.14
CA GLU A 87 -14.87 -1.54 -2.33
C GLU A 87 -14.42 -0.10 -2.63
N SER A 88 -13.25 0.11 -3.24
CA SER A 88 -12.74 1.46 -3.50
C SER A 88 -13.21 2.04 -4.84
N GLN A 89 -13.05 3.35 -5.02
CA GLN A 89 -13.29 4.02 -6.31
C GLN A 89 -12.05 4.02 -7.23
N MET A 90 -11.00 3.28 -6.85
CA MET A 90 -9.72 3.25 -7.54
C MET A 90 -9.60 1.99 -8.39
N ILE A 91 -8.90 2.12 -9.52
CA ILE A 91 -8.52 1.00 -10.37
C ILE A 91 -7.06 0.64 -10.03
N ILE A 92 -6.80 -0.64 -9.72
CA ILE A 92 -5.43 -1.13 -9.57
C ILE A 92 -4.80 -1.26 -10.94
N VAL A 93 -3.80 -0.42 -11.23
CA VAL A 93 -3.01 -0.49 -12.46
C VAL A 93 -1.91 -1.52 -12.33
N ARG A 94 -1.25 -1.56 -11.17
CA ARG A 94 -0.10 -2.43 -10.96
C ARG A 94 0.15 -2.71 -9.48
N VAL A 95 0.45 -3.97 -9.18
CA VAL A 95 1.13 -4.36 -7.93
C VAL A 95 2.63 -4.32 -8.19
N VAL A 96 3.33 -3.35 -7.59
CA VAL A 96 4.77 -3.19 -7.78
C VAL A 96 5.52 -4.20 -6.91
N GLN A 97 6.34 -5.04 -7.54
CA GLN A 97 7.15 -6.02 -6.83
C GLN A 97 8.17 -5.33 -5.92
N THR A 98 8.28 -5.86 -4.70
CA THR A 98 9.13 -5.34 -3.64
C THR A 98 10.61 -5.72 -3.83
N GLU A 99 10.88 -6.81 -4.53
CA GLU A 99 12.23 -7.29 -4.82
C GLU A 99 12.81 -6.57 -6.05
N VAL A 100 13.85 -5.76 -5.84
CA VAL A 100 14.66 -5.24 -6.93
C VAL A 100 15.74 -6.28 -7.23
N LYS A 101 15.59 -6.99 -8.35
CA LYS A 101 16.65 -7.88 -8.86
C LYS A 101 17.63 -7.03 -9.65
N PHE A 102 18.81 -6.78 -9.09
CA PHE A 102 19.93 -6.22 -9.84
C PHE A 102 20.60 -7.36 -10.62
N HIS A 103 20.62 -7.25 -11.94
CA HIS A 103 21.44 -8.12 -12.75
C HIS A 103 22.87 -7.60 -12.68
N ASN A 104 23.78 -8.37 -12.09
CA ASN A 104 25.20 -8.14 -12.27
C ASN A 104 25.56 -8.65 -13.67
N TYR A 105 26.03 -7.75 -14.54
CA TYR A 105 26.72 -8.17 -15.75
C TYR A 105 28.15 -8.55 -15.34
N GLU A 106 28.51 -9.82 -15.53
CA GLU A 106 29.91 -10.29 -15.44
C GLU A 106 30.75 -9.75 -16.60
#